data_AF-A0A1V5JUN7-F1
#
_entry.id   AF-A0A1V5JUN7-F1
#
_cell.length_a   1.000
_cell.length_b   1.000
_cell.length_c   1.000
_cell.angle_alpha   90.00
_cell.angle_beta   90.00
_cell.angle_gamma   90.00
#
_symmetry.space_group_name_H-M   'P 1'
#
loop_
_entity.id
_entity.type
_entity.pdbx_description
1 polymer ?
#
loop_
_entity_poly.entity_id
_entity_poly.type
_entity_poly.pdbx_seq_one_letter_code
_entity_poly.pdbx_strand_id
1 'polypeptide(L)' 'MGLPEGFSLDDPAGFGLHLVQILVLQFQGTITTGGKGGARFRMEYPLAEVVAESP' A
#
# COMPACT_ATOMS: atom_id res chain seq x y z
N MET A 1 -14.08 -11.96 2.52
CA MET A 1 -13.12 -11.12 1.76
C MET A 1 -12.32 -12.06 0.88
N GLY A 2 -11.88 -11.65 -0.31
CA GLY A 2 -11.09 -12.50 -1.22
C GLY A 2 -9.63 -12.70 -0.78
N LEU A 3 -9.33 -12.55 0.52
CA LEU A 3 -7.99 -12.68 1.09
C LEU A 3 -7.92 -14.01 1.85
N PRO A 4 -6.75 -14.68 1.85
CA PRO A 4 -6.54 -15.88 2.64
C PRO A 4 -6.78 -15.65 4.14
N GLU A 5 -7.14 -16.71 4.86
CA GLU A 5 -7.15 -16.67 6.33
C GLU A 5 -5.73 -16.38 6.85
N GLY A 6 -5.62 -15.51 7.85
CA GLY A 6 -4.32 -15.10 8.42
C GLY A 6 -3.57 -14.03 7.62
N PHE A 7 -4.16 -13.48 6.55
CA PHE A 7 -3.56 -12.34 5.85
C PHE A 7 -3.33 -11.15 6.79
N SER A 8 -2.10 -10.64 6.80
CA SER A 8 -1.68 -9.44 7.51
C SER A 8 -0.92 -8.50 6.58
N LEU A 9 -1.15 -7.19 6.73
CA LEU A 9 -0.32 -6.17 6.06
C LEU A 9 0.99 -5.92 6.80
N ASP A 10 1.04 -6.23 8.10
CA ASP A 10 2.24 -6.03 8.93
C ASP A 10 3.23 -7.20 8.76
N ASP A 11 2.71 -8.37 8.40
CA ASP A 11 3.47 -9.57 8.06
C ASP A 11 2.94 -10.17 6.74
N PRO A 12 3.23 -9.53 5.59
CA PRO A 12 2.66 -9.96 4.33
C PRO A 12 3.25 -11.29 3.85
N ALA A 13 2.37 -12.26 3.63
CA ALA A 13 2.75 -13.52 3.02
C ALA A 13 3.12 -13.34 1.54
N GLY A 14 4.39 -13.58 1.22
CA GLY A 14 4.89 -13.62 -0.15
C GLY A 14 5.57 -12.34 -0.63
N PHE A 15 6.51 -12.51 -1.56
CA PHE A 15 7.41 -11.45 -2.00
C PHE A 15 6.70 -10.21 -2.57
N GLY A 16 5.64 -10.40 -3.37
CA GLY A 16 4.97 -9.28 -4.04
C GLY A 16 4.36 -8.26 -3.07
N LEU A 17 3.70 -8.74 -2.02
CA LEU A 17 3.11 -7.87 -1.00
C LEU A 17 4.18 -7.24 -0.11
N HIS A 18 5.26 -7.97 0.15
CA HIS A 18 6.42 -7.43 0.87
C HIS A 18 7.06 -6.27 0.10
N LEU A 19 7.23 -6.40 -1.22
CA LEU A 19 7.71 -5.32 -2.08
C LEU A 19 6.78 -4.11 -2.06
N VAL A 20 5.46 -4.32 -2.13
CA VAL A 20 4.48 -3.23 -2.03
C VAL A 20 4.60 -2.50 -0.70
N GLN A 21 4.72 -3.23 0.42
CA GLN A 21 4.90 -2.63 1.75
C GLN A 21 6.17 -1.76 1.81
N ILE A 22 7.29 -2.26 1.29
CA ILE A 22 8.55 -1.49 1.22
C ILE A 22 8.36 -0.20 0.42
N LEU A 23 7.73 -0.28 -0.76
CA LEU A 23 7.49 0.90 -1.61
C LEU A 23 6.57 1.91 -0.92
N VAL A 24 5.48 1.44 -0.31
CA VAL A 24 4.55 2.30 0.44
C VAL A 24 5.29 3.06 1.53
N LEU A 25 6.12 2.38 2.32
CA LEU A 25 6.91 3.01 3.39
C LEU A 25 7.97 3.98 2.84
N GLN A 26 8.65 3.65 1.74
CA GLN A 26 9.66 4.51 1.13
C GLN A 26 9.07 5.86 0.67
N PHE A 27 7.84 5.86 0.18
CA PHE A 27 7.12 7.07 -0.22
C PHE A 27 6.31 7.71 0.92
N GLN A 28 6.55 7.29 2.19
CA GLN A 28 5.82 7.77 3.36
C GLN A 28 4.29 7.61 3.21
N GLY A 29 3.87 6.62 2.45
CA GLY A 29 2.47 6.30 2.21
C GLY A 29 1.89 5.36 3.27
N THR A 30 0.60 5.08 3.12
CA THR A 30 -0.15 4.10 3.90
C THR A 30 -0.84 3.11 2.98
N ILE A 31 -1.09 1.89 3.46
CA ILE A 31 -1.84 0.87 2.75
C ILE A 31 -2.92 0.29 3.66
N THR A 32 -4.13 0.13 3.12
CA THR A 32 -5.27 -0.50 3.82
C THR A 32 -5.93 -1.54 2.92
N THR A 33 -6.59 -2.53 3.54
CA THR A 33 -7.35 -3.56 2.83
C THR A 33 -8.83 -3.53 3.19
N GLY A 34 -9.70 -3.81 2.21
CA GLY A 34 -11.14 -3.98 2.45
C GLY A 34 -11.89 -4.59 1.26
N GLY A 35 -13.21 -4.54 1.27
CA GLY A 35 -14.07 -4.94 0.13
C GLY A 35 -15.21 -5.91 0.49
N LYS A 36 -16.33 -5.81 -0.23
CA LYS A 36 -17.46 -6.74 -0.15
C LYS A 36 -17.41 -7.70 -1.35
N GLY A 37 -16.94 -8.93 -1.14
CA GLY A 37 -16.89 -9.97 -2.18
C GLY A 37 -15.56 -10.14 -2.93
N GLY A 38 -14.51 -9.38 -2.57
CA GLY A 38 -13.17 -9.49 -3.15
C GLY A 38 -12.11 -8.88 -2.22
N ALA A 39 -10.88 -8.74 -2.71
CA ALA A 39 -9.82 -8.01 -2.03
C ALA A 39 -9.61 -6.66 -2.72
N ARG A 40 -9.72 -5.57 -1.97
CA ARG A 40 -9.34 -4.22 -2.43
C ARG A 40 -8.22 -3.72 -1.53
N PHE A 41 -7.15 -3.26 -2.17
CA PHE A 41 -6.06 -2.54 -1.53
C PHE A 41 -6.19 -1.05 -1.87
N ARG A 42 -6.04 -0.19 -0.86
CA ARG A 42 -6.02 1.27 -1.05
C ARG A 42 -4.67 1.77 -0.52
N MET A 43 -3.92 2.41 -1.40
CA MET A 43 -2.65 3.07 -1.06
C MET A 43 -2.85 4.57 -1.12
N GLU A 44 -2.35 5.28 -0.11
CA GLU A 44 -2.42 6.74 -0.03
C GLU A 44 -1.00 7.27 0.19
N TYR A 45 -0.64 8.31 -0.55
CA TYR A 45 0.69 8.90 -0.50
C TYR A 45 0.56 10.40 -0.23
N PRO A 46 1.41 10.99 0.60
CA PRO A 46 1.47 12.44 0.72
C PRO A 46 1.84 13.02 -0.64
N LEU A 47 1.06 13.98 -1.12
CA LEU A 47 1.45 14.76 -2.27
C LEU A 47 2.61 15.64 -1.82
N ALA A 48 3.84 15.32 -2.24
CA ALA A 48 4.91 16.28 -2.15
C ALA A 48 4.48 17.52 -2.95
N GLU A 49 4.62 18.72 -2.37
CA GLU A 49 4.68 19.92 -3.21
C GLU A 49 5.84 19.66 -4.17
N VAL A 50 5.51 19.36 -5.43
CA VAL A 50 6.46 19.49 -6.51
C VAL A 50 6.78 20.97 -6.50
N VAL A 51 7.85 21.36 -5.81
CA VAL A 51 8.44 22.68 -5.94
C VAL A 51 8.74 22.77 -7.42
N ALA A 52 7.86 23.45 -8.15
CA ALA A 52 8.09 23.80 -9.53
C ALA A 52 9.33 24.69 -9.46
N GLU A 53 10.51 24.11 -9.72
CA GLU A 53 11.68 24.87 -10.07
C GLU A 53 11.28 25.67 -11.30
N SER A 54 10.88 26.91 -11.04
CA SER A 54 10.62 27.90 -12.07
C SER A 54 11.98 28.18 -12.73
N PRO A 55 12.08 28.05 -14.06
CA PRO A 55 13.33 28.34 -14.79
C PRO A 55 13.72 29.81 -14.72
#